data_AF-A0A947NLH1-F1
#
_entry.id   AF-A0A947NLH1-F1
#
_cell.length_a   1.000
_cell.length_b   1.000
_cell.length_c   1.000
_cell.angle_alpha   90.00
_cell.angle_beta   90.00
_cell.angle_gamma   90.00
#
_symmetry.space_group_name_H-M   'P 1'
#
loop_
_entity.id
_entity.type
_entity.pdbx_description
1 polymer ?
#
loop_
_entity_poly.entity_id
_entity_poly.type
_entity_poly.pdbx_seq_one_letter_code
_entity_poly.pdbx_strand_id
1 'polypeptide(L)'
;MPKKCTPCMSESLKETIRDFTRDPDTLRQIDSIPVCTGGEILELCGGKSGKRKAGPYALFIGECMKSKPIKGKPFGAAAQYMRECAAEYRTRKEG
;
A
#
# COMPACT_ATOMS: atom_id res chain seq x y z
N MET A 1 -18.12 3.18 -3.90
CA MET A 1 -17.98 1.72 -3.71
C MET A 1 -17.58 1.49 -2.26
N PRO A 2 -18.36 0.73 -1.46
CA PRO A 2 -18.00 0.49 -0.07
C PRO A 2 -16.64 -0.21 0.00
N LYS A 3 -15.77 0.27 0.88
CA LYS A 3 -14.42 -0.28 1.07
C LYS A 3 -14.55 -1.75 1.46
N LYS A 4 -13.93 -2.66 0.69
CA LYS A 4 -13.83 -4.07 1.09
C LYS A 4 -12.88 -4.13 2.29
N CYS A 5 -13.41 -4.25 3.49
CA CYS A 5 -12.63 -4.54 4.69
C CYS A 5 -12.54 -6.07 4.82
N THR A 6 -11.34 -6.60 5.02
CA THR A 6 -11.18 -8.03 5.33
C THR A 6 -11.21 -8.16 6.84
N PRO A 7 -12.16 -8.91 7.43
CA PRO A 7 -12.18 -9.13 8.86
C PRO A 7 -10.97 -9.98 9.24
N CYS A 8 -10.13 -9.47 10.14
CA CYS A 8 -9.07 -10.22 10.80
C CYS A 8 -9.06 -9.86 12.29
N MET A 9 -8.47 -10.72 13.12
CA MET A 9 -8.40 -10.55 14.58
C MET A 9 -6.98 -10.85 15.08
N SER A 10 -6.53 -10.19 16.15
CA SER A 10 -5.26 -10.55 16.78
C SER A 10 -5.37 -11.91 17.50
N GLU A 11 -4.23 -12.61 17.60
CA GLU A 11 -4.17 -13.91 18.29
C GLU A 11 -4.54 -13.76 19.77
N SER A 12 -4.01 -12.73 20.44
CA SER A 12 -4.31 -12.45 21.84
C SER A 12 -5.79 -12.18 22.11
N LEU A 13 -6.51 -11.55 21.16
CA LEU A 13 -7.95 -11.33 21.31
C LEU A 13 -8.74 -12.62 21.11
N LYS A 14 -8.33 -13.49 20.18
CA LYS A 14 -8.92 -14.84 20.06
C LYS A 14 -8.73 -15.65 21.33
N GLU A 15 -7.53 -15.62 21.92
CA GLU A 15 -7.25 -16.29 23.20
C GLU A 15 -8.13 -15.75 24.32
N THR A 16 -8.22 -14.42 24.44
CA THR A 16 -9.10 -13.77 25.43
C THR A 16 -10.55 -14.23 25.25
N ILE A 17 -11.08 -14.22 24.03
CA ILE A 17 -12.47 -14.64 23.79
C ILE A 17 -12.65 -16.12 24.15
N ARG A 18 -11.70 -17.00 23.82
CA ARG A 18 -11.72 -18.42 24.20
C ARG A 18 -11.73 -18.62 25.72
N ASP A 19 -11.07 -17.76 26.47
CA ASP A 19 -11.09 -17.83 27.94
C ASP A 19 -12.44 -17.40 28.53
N PHE A 20 -13.12 -16.44 27.88
CA PHE A 20 -14.40 -15.90 28.34
C PHE A 20 -15.63 -16.67 27.83
N THR A 21 -15.53 -17.39 26.71
CA THR A 21 -16.65 -18.15 26.14
C THR A 21 -16.34 -19.64 26.01
N ARG A 22 -17.31 -20.47 26.40
CA ARG A 22 -17.29 -21.92 26.17
C ARG A 22 -18.30 -22.36 25.12
N ASP A 23 -18.95 -21.40 24.47
CA ASP A 23 -19.96 -21.68 23.45
C ASP A 23 -19.30 -22.20 22.15
N PRO A 24 -19.59 -23.43 21.71
CA PRO A 24 -18.90 -24.06 20.59
C PRO A 24 -19.17 -23.36 19.25
N ASP A 25 -20.35 -22.75 19.07
CA ASP A 25 -20.68 -22.01 17.85
C ASP A 25 -19.91 -20.68 17.76
N THR A 26 -19.79 -19.96 18.87
CA THR A 26 -18.97 -18.76 18.98
C THR A 26 -17.49 -19.08 18.73
N LEU A 27 -16.97 -20.15 19.33
CA LEU A 27 -15.59 -20.58 19.14
C LEU A 27 -15.27 -20.90 17.68
N ARG A 28 -16.16 -21.62 16.98
CA ARG A 28 -16.02 -21.89 15.54
C ARG A 28 -15.98 -20.62 14.69
N GLN A 29 -16.83 -19.64 15.03
CA GLN A 29 -16.84 -18.36 14.32
C GLN A 29 -15.53 -17.60 14.53
N ILE A 30 -15.00 -17.55 15.75
CA ILE A 30 -13.72 -16.89 16.05
C ILE A 30 -12.54 -17.60 15.37
N ASP A 31 -12.54 -18.93 15.32
CA ASP A 31 -11.51 -19.71 14.63
C ASP A 31 -11.48 -19.45 13.13
N SER A 32 -12.65 -19.21 12.51
CA SER A 32 -12.76 -18.92 11.08
C SER A 32 -12.20 -17.55 10.66
N ILE A 33 -12.00 -16.61 11.60
CA ILE A 33 -11.47 -15.27 11.30
C ILE A 33 -9.95 -15.35 11.15
N PRO A 34 -9.32 -14.88 10.06
CA PRO A 34 -7.86 -14.94 9.91
C PRO A 34 -7.13 -14.06 10.93
N VAL A 35 -5.90 -14.44 11.30
CA VAL A 35 -5.05 -13.61 12.17
C VAL A 35 -4.47 -12.44 11.37
N CYS A 36 -4.49 -11.24 11.93
CA CYS A 36 -3.93 -10.06 11.26
C CYS A 36 -2.40 -10.14 11.13
N THR A 37 -1.87 -9.95 9.92
CA THR A 37 -0.44 -9.74 9.69
C THR A 37 0.00 -8.40 10.30
N GLY A 38 0.50 -8.44 11.54
CA GLY A 38 0.93 -7.24 12.29
C GLY A 38 0.59 -7.23 13.78
N GLY A 39 -0.10 -8.26 14.30
CA GLY A 39 -0.33 -8.44 15.74
C GLY A 39 -1.43 -7.57 16.35
N GLU A 40 -1.71 -6.39 15.80
CA GLU A 40 -2.76 -5.50 16.26
C GLU A 40 -3.47 -4.91 15.04
N ILE A 41 -4.79 -5.09 14.94
CA ILE A 41 -5.79 -4.21 14.27
C ILE A 41 -7.08 -5.02 14.08
N LEU A 42 -8.19 -4.57 14.67
CA LEU A 42 -9.52 -4.86 14.15
C LEU A 42 -9.69 -4.01 12.88
N GLU A 43 -9.96 -4.66 11.74
CA GLU A 43 -10.19 -4.06 10.43
C GLU A 43 -8.93 -3.61 9.64
N LEU A 44 -8.45 -4.49 8.75
CA LEU A 44 -7.76 -4.03 7.53
C LEU A 44 -8.80 -3.44 6.57
N CYS A 45 -9.45 -2.35 6.95
CA CYS A 45 -9.99 -1.45 5.95
C CYS A 45 -8.79 -0.83 5.26
N GLY A 46 -8.67 -0.98 3.94
CA GLY A 46 -7.64 -0.33 3.12
C GLY A 46 -7.74 1.20 3.20
N GLY A 47 -7.32 1.76 4.33
CA GLY A 47 -7.04 3.17 4.52
C GLY A 47 -5.72 3.44 3.84
N LYS A 48 -5.76 4.34 2.84
CA LYS A 48 -4.64 4.90 2.07
C LYS A 48 -3.30 4.31 2.50
N SER A 49 -2.71 3.44 1.67
CA SER A 49 -1.29 3.10 1.73
C SER A 49 -0.54 4.37 2.11
N GLY A 50 -0.02 4.44 3.33
CA GLY A 50 0.72 5.61 3.79
C GLY A 50 1.72 5.94 2.68
N LYS A 51 1.79 7.21 2.26
CA LYS A 51 2.69 7.63 1.17
C LYS A 51 4.07 7.09 1.50
N ARG A 52 4.47 5.97 0.91
CA ARG A 52 5.82 5.43 1.07
C ARG A 52 6.73 6.58 0.68
N LYS A 53 7.73 6.90 1.52
CA LYS A 53 8.73 7.92 1.18
C LYS A 53 9.21 7.59 -0.22
N ALA A 54 9.06 8.55 -1.14
CA ALA A 54 9.45 8.35 -2.53
C ALA A 54 10.93 7.99 -2.55
N GLY A 55 11.28 6.85 -3.17
CA GLY A 55 12.67 6.47 -3.33
C GLY A 55 13.45 7.50 -4.16
N PRO A 56 14.79 7.46 -4.15
CA PRO A 56 15.62 8.44 -4.85
C PRO A 56 15.30 8.53 -6.35
N TYR A 57 14.93 7.40 -6.98
CA TYR A 57 14.44 7.38 -8.37
C TYR A 57 13.14 8.17 -8.54
N ALA A 58 12.14 7.93 -7.68
CA ALA A 58 10.83 8.58 -7.78
C ALA A 58 10.90 10.08 -7.52
N LEU A 59 11.80 10.51 -6.60
CA LEU A 59 12.09 11.92 -6.37
C LEU A 59 12.71 12.57 -7.61
N PHE A 60 13.76 11.97 -8.17
CA PHE A 60 14.44 12.48 -9.36
C PHE A 60 13.50 12.59 -10.57
N ILE A 61 12.73 11.54 -10.86
CA ILE A 61 11.75 11.55 -11.95
C ILE A 61 10.71 12.65 -11.72
N GLY A 62 10.23 12.83 -10.49
CA GLY A 62 9.28 13.89 -10.16
C GLY A 62 9.82 15.29 -10.39
N GLU A 63 11.10 15.55 -10.09
CA GLU A 63 11.74 16.84 -10.36
C GLU A 63 12.02 17.04 -11.85
N CYS A 64 12.56 16.03 -12.53
CA CYS A 64 12.83 16.08 -13.96
C CYS A 64 11.54 16.31 -14.77
N MET A 65 10.43 15.67 -14.41
CA MET A 65 9.16 15.85 -15.11
C MET A 65 8.54 17.24 -14.92
N LYS A 66 8.84 17.94 -13.82
CA LYS A 66 8.37 19.33 -13.59
C LYS A 66 9.02 20.33 -14.54
N SER A 67 10.24 20.06 -15.01
CA SER A 67 10.95 20.94 -15.96
C SER A 67 10.56 20.70 -17.41
N LYS A 68 9.79 19.64 -17.71
CA LYS A 68 9.38 19.31 -19.08
C LYS A 68 8.08 20.05 -19.46
N PRO A 69 7.98 20.63 -20.67
CA PRO A 69 6.81 21.39 -21.10
C PRO A 69 5.70 20.44 -21.56
N ILE A 70 4.98 19.83 -20.60
CA ILE A 70 3.95 18.82 -20.88
C ILE A 70 2.62 19.48 -21.31
N LYS A 71 2.35 20.70 -20.82
CA LYS A 71 1.08 21.40 -21.10
C LYS A 71 0.99 21.81 -22.57
N GLY A 72 -0.06 21.36 -23.26
CA GLY A 72 -0.30 21.66 -24.67
C GLY A 72 0.44 20.76 -25.67
N LYS A 73 1.12 19.71 -25.20
CA LYS A 73 1.76 18.71 -26.07
C LYS A 73 0.79 17.58 -26.46
N PRO A 74 1.04 16.88 -27.57
CA PRO A 74 0.23 15.75 -28.01
C PRO A 74 0.18 14.65 -26.94
N PHE A 75 -0.93 13.89 -26.96
CA PHE A 75 -1.13 12.74 -26.11
C PHE A 75 0.05 11.75 -26.29
N GLY A 76 0.77 11.45 -25.20
CA GLY A 76 1.96 10.59 -25.22
C GLY A 76 3.31 11.31 -25.03
N ALA A 77 3.38 12.64 -25.15
CA ALA A 77 4.62 13.40 -24.89
C ALA A 77 5.15 13.20 -23.46
N ALA A 78 4.24 13.08 -22.48
CA ALA A 78 4.62 12.76 -21.10
C ALA A 78 5.36 11.42 -20.96
N ALA A 79 4.98 10.41 -21.76
CA ALA A 79 5.65 9.11 -21.74
C ALA A 79 7.03 9.13 -22.41
N GLN A 80 7.25 10.04 -23.37
CA GLN A 80 8.58 10.29 -23.94
C GLN A 80 9.48 11.00 -22.93
N TYR A 81 8.99 12.06 -22.29
CA TYR A 81 9.73 12.77 -21.26
C TYR A 81 10.06 11.90 -20.03
N MET A 82 9.17 11.00 -19.64
CA MET A 82 9.47 10.00 -18.59
C MET A 82 10.64 9.09 -18.97
N ARG A 83 10.72 8.67 -20.25
CA ARG A 83 11.83 7.83 -20.74
C ARG A 83 13.16 8.60 -20.76
N GLU A 84 13.14 9.87 -21.17
CA GLU A 84 14.30 10.75 -21.10
C GLU A 84 14.80 10.90 -19.64
N CYS A 85 13.90 11.25 -18.71
CA CYS A 85 14.24 11.38 -17.30
C CYS A 85 14.79 10.07 -16.70
N ALA A 86 14.24 8.91 -17.11
CA ALA A 86 14.76 7.61 -16.67
C ALA A 86 16.13 7.28 -17.26
N ALA A 87 16.45 7.76 -18.47
CA ALA A 87 17.78 7.64 -19.05
C ALA A 87 18.79 8.54 -18.32
N GLU A 88 18.43 9.79 -18.03
CA GLU A 88 19.27 10.73 -17.26
C GLU A 88 19.61 10.21 -15.85
N TYR A 89 18.66 9.53 -15.19
CA TYR A 89 18.92 8.89 -13.89
C TYR A 89 19.92 7.74 -13.99
N ARG A 90 19.85 6.93 -15.07
CA ARG A 90 20.77 5.80 -15.29
C ARG A 90 22.19 6.28 -15.54
N THR A 91 22.38 7.28 -16.39
CA THR A 91 23.71 7.84 -16.67
C THR A 91 24.37 8.46 -15.44
N ARG A 92 23.59 8.98 -14.48
CA ARG A 92 24.10 9.51 -13.20
C ARG A 92 24.46 8.43 -12.17
N LYS A 93 23.93 7.21 -12.33
CA LYS A 93 24.21 6.06 -11.45
C LYS A 93 25.45 5.29 -11.86
N GLU A 94 25.83 5.39 -13.13
CA GLU A 94 26.98 4.70 -13.73
C GLU A 94 28.22 5.61 -13.87
N GLY A 95 28.10 6.89 -13.52
CA GLY A 95 29.17 7.90 -13.58
C GLY A 95 29.71 8.31 -12.22
#